data_AF-A0A7V7N1V1-F1
#
_entry.id   AF-A0A7V7N1V1-F1
#
_cell.length_a   1.000
_cell.length_b   1.000
_cell.length_c   1.000
_cell.angle_alpha   90.00
_cell.angle_beta   90.00
_cell.angle_gamma   90.00
#
_symmetry.space_group_name_H-M   'P 1'
#
loop_
_entity.id
_entity.type
_entity.pdbx_description
1 polymer ?
#
loop_
_entity_poly.entity_id
_entity_poly.type
_entity_poly.pdbx_seq_one_letter_code
_entity_poly.pdbx_strand_id
1 'polypeptide(L)'
;MHQSTPDDELLFETARVALKNCFSLVGTTACFDEVLLLLHRFLGLTDLFYQRQNQSSQRLQIDHISDDVRSLIEDNNQADIQLYQFVDKRLQDLIANYLTTEEISGFRSKNDKNHHWFPQT
;
A
#
# COMPACT_ATOMS: atom_id res chain seq x y z
N MET A 1 1.46 20.31 29.88
CA MET A 1 1.24 18.87 29.89
C MET A 1 1.96 18.29 28.69
N HIS A 2 3.15 17.72 28.88
CA HIS A 2 3.87 17.00 27.84
C HIS A 2 3.24 15.60 27.81
N GLN A 3 2.43 15.30 26.80
CA GLN A 3 1.97 13.92 26.60
C GLN A 3 3.19 13.12 26.16
N SER A 4 3.61 12.14 26.97
CA SER A 4 4.59 11.15 26.55
C SER A 4 4.10 10.54 25.24
N THR A 5 4.95 10.54 24.22
CA THR A 5 4.68 9.80 22.98
C THR A 5 4.31 8.36 23.36
N PRO A 6 3.15 7.84 22.91
CA PRO A 6 2.79 6.46 23.19
C PRO A 6 3.91 5.54 22.69
N ASP A 7 4.17 4.50 23.48
CA ASP A 7 5.18 3.47 23.16
C ASP A 7 4.92 2.87 21.78
N ASP A 8 5.93 2.85 20.90
CA ASP A 8 5.82 2.37 19.52
C ASP A 8 5.30 0.94 19.45
N GLU A 9 5.67 0.11 20.43
CA GLU A 9 5.18 -1.26 20.54
C GLU A 9 3.66 -1.30 20.77
N LEU A 10 3.15 -0.44 21.65
CA LEU A 10 1.72 -0.35 21.93
C LEU A 10 0.95 0.19 20.72
N LEU A 11 1.51 1.16 19.99
CA LEU A 11 0.94 1.69 18.75
C LEU A 11 0.85 0.60 17.68
N PHE A 12 1.95 -0.11 17.44
CA PHE A 12 2.01 -1.21 16.49
C PHE A 12 0.99 -2.29 16.83
N GLU A 13 0.97 -2.78 18.07
CA GLU A 13 0.07 -3.87 18.47
C GLU A 13 -1.40 -3.46 18.36
N THR A 14 -1.75 -2.25 18.78
CA THR A 14 -3.12 -1.73 18.66
C THR A 14 -3.56 -1.67 17.20
N ALA A 15 -2.72 -1.10 16.32
CA ALA A 15 -3.01 -1.02 14.90
C ALA A 15 -3.08 -2.41 14.24
N ARG A 16 -2.13 -3.31 14.56
CA ARG A 16 -2.10 -4.68 14.04
C ARG A 16 -3.35 -5.46 14.41
N VAL A 17 -3.83 -5.34 15.65
CA VAL A 17 -5.07 -5.96 16.11
C VAL A 17 -6.28 -5.41 15.35
N ALA A 18 -6.35 -4.09 15.15
CA ALA A 18 -7.41 -3.47 14.36
C ALA A 18 -7.41 -3.95 12.90
N LEU A 19 -6.23 -3.97 12.23
CA LEU A 19 -6.10 -4.47 10.87
C LEU A 19 -6.55 -5.93 10.71
N LYS A 20 -6.29 -6.77 11.72
CA LYS A 20 -6.69 -8.18 11.70
C LYS A 20 -8.18 -8.41 11.91
N ASN A 21 -8.80 -7.60 12.77
CA ASN A 21 -10.14 -7.91 13.30
C ASN A 21 -11.23 -7.04 12.68
N CYS A 22 -10.89 -5.88 12.13
CA CYS A 22 -11.86 -4.89 11.64
C CYS A 22 -11.94 -4.81 10.11
N PHE A 23 -10.97 -5.35 9.37
CA PHE A 23 -10.88 -5.20 7.91
C PHE A 23 -10.86 -6.55 7.20
N SER A 24 -11.63 -6.67 6.11
CA SER A 24 -11.66 -7.88 5.27
C SER A 24 -10.42 -8.03 4.39
N LEU A 25 -9.85 -6.91 3.95
CA LEU A 25 -8.62 -6.85 3.17
C LEU A 25 -7.89 -5.55 3.50
N VAL A 26 -6.57 -5.65 3.65
CA VAL A 26 -5.67 -4.50 3.84
C VAL A 26 -4.59 -4.60 2.78
N GLY A 27 -4.33 -3.50 2.10
CA GLY A 27 -3.37 -3.43 1.00
C GLY A 27 -2.44 -2.23 1.13
N THR A 28 -1.39 -2.20 0.30
CA THR A 28 -0.45 -1.07 0.21
C THR A 28 -0.54 -0.43 -1.17
N THR A 29 -0.12 0.83 -1.28
CA THR A 29 -0.04 1.52 -2.58
C THR A 29 0.98 0.90 -3.52
N ALA A 30 2.00 0.21 -2.99
CA ALA A 30 3.00 -0.51 -3.77
C ALA A 30 2.41 -1.68 -4.58
N CYS A 31 1.30 -2.26 -4.11
CA CYS A 31 0.62 -3.40 -4.74
C CYS A 31 -0.84 -3.06 -5.09
N PHE A 32 -1.10 -1.82 -5.52
CA PHE A 32 -2.46 -1.31 -5.71
C PHE A 32 -3.26 -2.10 -6.76
N ASP A 33 -2.62 -2.47 -7.87
CA ASP A 33 -3.26 -3.26 -8.94
C ASP A 33 -3.73 -4.63 -8.41
N GLU A 34 -2.87 -5.29 -7.65
CA GLU A 34 -3.13 -6.58 -7.03
C GLU A 34 -4.26 -6.49 -6.00
N VAL A 35 -4.27 -5.41 -5.20
CA VAL A 35 -5.34 -5.17 -4.22
C VAL A 35 -6.69 -5.01 -4.90
N LEU A 36 -6.77 -4.31 -6.03
CA LEU A 36 -8.02 -4.20 -6.80
C LEU A 36 -8.51 -5.56 -7.32
N LEU A 37 -7.61 -6.40 -7.81
CA LEU A 37 -7.94 -7.76 -8.24
C LEU A 37 -8.40 -8.64 -7.07
N LEU A 38 -7.78 -8.51 -5.89
CA LEU A 38 -8.21 -9.20 -4.68
C LEU A 38 -9.58 -8.71 -4.19
N LEU A 39 -9.85 -7.39 -4.24
CA LEU A 39 -11.16 -6.82 -3.92
C LEU A 39 -12.25 -7.33 -4.87
N HIS A 40 -11.95 -7.41 -6.17
CA HIS A 40 -12.85 -8.02 -7.14
C HIS A 40 -13.18 -9.47 -6.76
N ARG A 41 -12.15 -10.25 -6.42
CA ARG A 41 -12.29 -11.68 -6.13
C ARG A 41 -13.03 -11.94 -4.81
N PHE A 42 -12.72 -11.21 -3.75
CA PHE A 42 -13.26 -11.47 -2.42
C PHE A 42 -14.58 -10.75 -2.14
N LEU A 43 -14.75 -9.56 -2.70
CA LEU A 43 -15.88 -8.68 -2.38
C LEU A 43 -16.73 -8.35 -3.61
N GLY A 44 -16.40 -8.87 -4.79
CA GLY A 44 -17.16 -8.65 -6.01
C GLY A 44 -17.05 -7.22 -6.56
N LEU A 45 -16.01 -6.47 -6.18
CA LEU A 45 -15.81 -5.09 -6.65
C LEU A 45 -15.79 -5.04 -8.19
N THR A 46 -16.65 -4.22 -8.79
CA THR A 46 -16.68 -3.99 -10.24
C THR A 46 -15.88 -2.74 -10.60
N ASP A 47 -15.68 -2.50 -11.90
CA ASP A 47 -15.07 -1.27 -12.42
C ASP A 47 -13.67 -0.98 -11.86
N LEU A 48 -12.77 -1.95 -12.02
CA LEU A 48 -11.42 -1.94 -11.44
C LEU A 48 -10.44 -0.95 -12.09
N PHE A 49 -10.78 -0.38 -13.25
CA PHE A 49 -9.85 0.46 -13.98
C PHE A 49 -9.80 1.87 -13.39
N TYR A 50 -8.60 2.42 -13.27
CA TYR A 50 -8.35 3.66 -12.55
C TYR A 50 -7.27 4.51 -13.21
N GLN A 51 -7.35 5.83 -12.98
CA GLN A 51 -6.31 6.78 -13.37
C GLN A 51 -5.37 7.08 -12.18
N ARG A 52 -4.06 7.06 -12.43
CA ARG A 52 -3.06 7.42 -11.41
C ARG A 52 -2.98 8.94 -11.26
N GLN A 53 -3.52 9.48 -10.17
CA GLN A 53 -3.49 10.91 -9.86
C GLN A 53 -2.37 11.29 -8.87
N ASN A 54 -1.93 10.36 -8.01
CA ASN A 54 -0.92 10.61 -6.97
C ASN A 54 0.51 10.52 -7.50
N GLN A 55 0.78 11.09 -8.68
CA GLN A 55 2.13 11.17 -9.24
C GLN A 55 2.72 12.53 -8.90
N SER A 56 3.66 12.59 -7.94
CA SER A 56 4.39 13.84 -7.68
C SER A 56 5.28 14.14 -8.89
N SER A 57 5.19 15.35 -9.44
CA SER A 57 6.11 15.82 -10.49
C SER A 57 7.56 15.94 -9.99
N GLN A 58 7.74 16.16 -8.69
CA GLN A 58 9.03 16.19 -8.01
C GLN A 58 9.17 14.97 -7.09
N ARG A 59 9.63 13.86 -7.66
CA ARG A 59 10.03 12.70 -6.85
C ARG A 59 11.37 13.00 -6.19
N LEU A 60 11.36 13.15 -4.87
CA LEU A 60 12.59 13.11 -4.06
C LEU A 60 13.25 11.75 -4.30
N GLN A 61 14.45 11.78 -4.86
CA GLN A 61 15.25 10.59 -4.99
C GLN A 61 15.85 10.25 -3.63
N ILE A 62 15.90 8.96 -3.30
CA ILE A 62 16.33 8.53 -1.96
C ILE A 62 17.82 8.85 -1.71
N ASP A 63 18.61 8.93 -2.79
CA ASP A 63 20.02 9.35 -2.78
C ASP A 63 20.20 10.85 -2.48
N HIS A 64 19.13 11.65 -2.56
CA HIS A 64 19.14 13.06 -2.14
C HIS A 64 18.82 13.25 -0.65
N ILE A 65 18.49 12.18 0.08
CA ILE A 65 18.26 12.21 1.53
C ILE A 65 19.53 11.74 2.22
N SER A 66 20.14 12.57 3.05
CA SER A 66 21.31 12.19 3.84
C SER A 66 20.96 11.05 4.80
N ASP A 67 21.93 10.15 5.06
CA ASP A 67 21.75 9.02 5.97
C ASP A 67 21.27 9.46 7.37
N ASP A 68 21.79 10.55 7.93
CA ASP A 68 21.36 11.07 9.23
C ASP A 68 19.86 11.43 9.28
N VAL A 69 19.37 12.08 8.21
CA VAL A 69 17.95 12.43 8.08
C VAL A 69 17.11 11.17 7.89
N ARG A 70 17.61 10.19 7.14
CA ARG A 70 16.91 8.93 6.93
C ARG A 70 16.80 8.14 8.24
N SER A 71 17.88 8.00 8.99
CA SER A 71 17.87 7.36 10.31
C SER A 71 16.90 8.05 11.25
N LEU A 72 16.88 9.39 11.26
CA LEU A 72 15.90 10.13 12.07
C LEU A 72 14.46 9.83 11.66
N ILE A 73 14.15 9.74 10.36
CA ILE A 73 12.82 9.36 9.88
C ILE A 73 12.47 7.95 10.36
N GLU A 74 13.39 6.99 10.18
CA GLU A 74 13.19 5.60 10.59
C GLU A 74 12.96 5.50 12.11
N ASP A 75 13.79 6.15 12.92
CA ASP A 75 13.67 6.18 14.39
C ASP A 75 12.33 6.73 14.87
N ASN A 76 11.73 7.68 14.15
CA ASN A 76 10.44 8.27 14.50
C ASN A 76 9.22 7.51 13.92
N ASN A 77 9.44 6.47 13.12
CA ASN A 77 8.37 5.73 12.43
C ASN A 77 8.50 4.21 12.63
N GLN A 78 9.12 3.76 13.72
CA GLN A 78 9.34 2.32 13.96
C GLN A 78 8.02 1.54 13.99
N ALA A 79 6.97 2.07 14.63
CA ALA A 79 5.65 1.46 14.65
C ALA A 79 5.06 1.29 13.24
N ASP A 80 5.12 2.34 12.41
CA ASP A 80 4.63 2.32 11.02
C ASP A 80 5.44 1.37 10.13
N ILE A 81 6.76 1.32 10.29
CA ILE A 81 7.64 0.38 9.58
C ILE A 81 7.24 -1.06 9.91
N GLN A 82 7.08 -1.38 11.19
CA GLN A 82 6.64 -2.71 11.62
C GLN A 82 5.25 -3.05 11.08
N LEU A 83 4.32 -2.10 11.12
CA LEU A 83 2.97 -2.28 10.60
C LEU A 83 2.96 -2.51 9.09
N TYR A 84 3.74 -1.74 8.34
CA TYR A 84 3.91 -1.90 6.90
C TYR A 84 4.46 -3.28 6.57
N GLN A 85 5.52 -3.73 7.23
CA GLN A 85 6.10 -5.06 7.02
C GLN A 85 5.10 -6.18 7.32
N PHE A 86 4.32 -6.04 8.38
CA PHE A 86 3.27 -6.99 8.72
C PHE A 86 2.19 -7.08 7.62
N VAL A 87 1.73 -5.93 7.11
CA VAL A 87 0.73 -5.88 6.04
C VAL A 87 1.30 -6.42 4.74
N ASP A 88 2.49 -5.99 4.35
CA ASP A 88 3.13 -6.38 3.09
C ASP A 88 3.32 -7.89 3.03
N LYS A 89 3.86 -8.51 4.09
CA LYS A 89 4.02 -9.96 4.15
C LYS A 89 2.69 -10.69 3.92
N ARG A 90 1.62 -10.28 4.62
CA ARG A 90 0.29 -10.88 4.46
C ARG A 90 -0.29 -10.64 3.07
N LEU A 91 -0.03 -9.48 2.48
CA LEU A 91 -0.49 -9.14 1.15
C LEU A 91 0.23 -9.98 0.10
N GLN A 92 1.54 -10.17 0.20
CA GLN A 92 2.30 -11.05 -0.68
C GLN A 92 1.79 -12.50 -0.62
N ASP A 93 1.46 -13.00 0.59
CA ASP A 93 0.83 -14.32 0.74
C ASP A 93 -0.52 -14.40 0.01
N LEU A 94 -1.36 -13.36 0.11
CA LEU A 94 -2.64 -13.32 -0.63
C LEU A 94 -2.42 -13.26 -2.14
N ILE A 95 -1.48 -12.44 -2.61
CA ILE A 95 -1.16 -12.31 -4.04
C ILE A 95 -0.72 -13.67 -4.58
N ALA A 96 0.22 -14.33 -3.91
CA ALA A 96 0.75 -15.63 -4.34
C ALA A 96 -0.32 -16.74 -4.35
N ASN A 97 -1.29 -16.69 -3.43
CA ASN A 97 -2.32 -17.71 -3.31
C ASN A 97 -3.49 -17.52 -4.29
N TYR A 98 -3.79 -16.29 -4.70
CA TYR A 98 -5.05 -15.97 -5.40
C TYR A 98 -4.88 -15.31 -6.77
N LEU A 99 -3.70 -14.81 -7.10
CA LEU A 99 -3.44 -14.13 -8.37
C LEU A 99 -2.29 -14.80 -9.12
N THR A 100 -2.43 -14.85 -10.44
CA THR A 100 -1.38 -15.26 -11.36
C THR A 100 -0.67 -14.05 -11.98
N THR A 101 0.57 -14.25 -12.43
CA THR A 101 1.33 -13.22 -13.15
C THR A 101 0.61 -12.78 -14.44
N GLU A 102 -0.07 -13.70 -15.11
CA GLU A 102 -0.87 -13.45 -16.31
C GLU A 102 -2.08 -12.56 -16.03
N GLU A 103 -2.79 -12.80 -14.91
CA GLU A 103 -3.91 -11.95 -14.49
C GLU A 103 -3.44 -10.52 -14.19
N ILE A 104 -2.34 -10.38 -13.43
CA ILE A 104 -1.80 -9.07 -13.04
C ILE A 104 -1.31 -8.30 -14.28
N SER A 105 -0.52 -8.94 -15.14
CA SER A 105 0.00 -8.32 -16.37
C SER A 105 -1.11 -7.99 -17.37
N GLY A 106 -2.12 -8.86 -17.49
CA GLY A 106 -3.30 -8.63 -18.30
C GLY A 106 -4.15 -7.46 -17.78
N PHE A 107 -4.32 -7.33 -16.47
CA PHE A 107 -4.99 -6.19 -15.85
C PHE A 107 -4.24 -4.88 -16.12
N ARG A 108 -2.93 -4.84 -15.85
CA ARG A 108 -2.08 -3.67 -16.11
C ARG A 108 -2.18 -3.19 -17.56
N SER A 109 -2.06 -4.11 -18.50
CA SER A 109 -2.18 -3.82 -19.93
C SER A 109 -3.54 -3.22 -20.34
N LYS A 110 -4.62 -3.64 -19.67
CA LYS A 110 -5.97 -3.09 -19.90
C LYS A 110 -6.15 -1.74 -19.21
N ASN A 111 -5.66 -1.61 -17.98
CA ASN A 111 -5.73 -0.37 -17.23
C ASN A 111 -5.00 0.75 -17.99
N ASP A 112 -3.80 0.48 -18.51
CA ASP A 112 -2.99 1.40 -19.32
C ASP A 112 -3.73 1.92 -20.56
N LYS A 113 -4.53 1.07 -21.20
CA LYS A 113 -5.38 1.45 -22.35
C LYS A 113 -6.60 2.28 -21.94
N ASN A 114 -7.13 2.06 -20.73
CA ASN A 114 -8.29 2.78 -20.24
C ASN A 114 -7.98 4.26 -19.95
N HIS A 115 -6.73 4.62 -19.65
CA HIS A 115 -6.33 6.03 -19.48
C HIS A 115 -6.54 6.87 -20.74
N HIS A 116 -6.63 6.23 -21.92
CA HIS A 116 -6.78 6.94 -23.19
C HIS A 116 -8.18 7.51 -23.44
N TRP A 117 -9.18 7.19 -22.59
CA TRP A 117 -10.58 7.59 -22.80
C TRP A 117 -11.04 8.76 -21.91
N PHE A 118 -10.24 9.15 -20.90
CA PHE A 118 -10.58 10.28 -20.04
C PHE A 118 -9.97 11.58 -20.59
N PRO A 119 -10.75 12.65 -20.81
CA PRO A 119 -10.20 13.92 -21.24
C PRO A 119 -9.23 14.45 -20.18
N GLN A 120 -8.03 14.85 -20.61
CA GLN A 120 -7.08 15.50 -19.71
C GLN A 120 -7.65 16.86 -19.30
N THR A 121 -7.94 17.02 -18.01
CA THR A 121 -8.33 18.29 -17.38
C THR A 121 -7.12 19.16 -17.11
#